data_AF-A0A7C4F8A5-F1
#
_entry.id   AF-A0A7C4F8A5-F1
#
_cell.length_a   1.000
_cell.length_b   1.000
_cell.length_c   1.000
_cell.angle_alpha   90.00
_cell.angle_beta   90.00
_cell.angle_gamma   90.00
#
_symmetry.space_group_name_H-M   'P 1'
#
loop_
_entity.id
_entity.type
_entity.pdbx_description
1 polymer ?
#
loop_
_entity_poly.entity_id
_entity_poly.type
_entity_poly.pdbx_seq_one_letter_code
_entity_poly.pdbx_strand_id
1 'polypeptide(L)'
;MDDLKLLYITSKIRALVSVNQSPVGETGESAITQIASGTSFMISVMPLENDADFIYIPYSRRISTAAGGSVSGNDGLVEMCFWPGNIIEIILSPLTVLRNEYSEFLPSVVFPYDFIVSGERHTAYIYNETYSSFAVENTETKRLVFFRPFPFSVRSAEISLDKSGEAPVLIAAGETTEEMP
;
A
#
# COMPACT_ATOMS: atom_id res chain seq x y z
N MET A 1 33.56 -20.62 -4.00
CA MET A 1 33.67 -19.50 -3.04
C MET A 1 32.48 -18.62 -3.36
N ASP A 2 31.53 -18.49 -2.44
CA ASP A 2 30.36 -17.65 -2.68
C ASP A 2 30.84 -16.20 -2.77
N ASP A 3 30.73 -15.61 -3.96
CA ASP A 3 31.11 -14.22 -4.20
C ASP A 3 30.10 -13.33 -3.47
N LEU A 4 30.57 -12.52 -2.53
CA LEU A 4 29.71 -11.59 -1.78
C LEU A 4 29.59 -10.28 -2.55
N LYS A 5 28.36 -9.79 -2.67
CA LYS A 5 28.06 -8.46 -3.21
C LYS A 5 27.67 -7.51 -2.09
N LEU A 6 28.16 -6.29 -2.17
CA LEU A 6 27.72 -5.18 -1.34
C LEU A 6 26.47 -4.57 -1.97
N LEU A 7 25.37 -4.54 -1.23
CA LEU A 7 24.20 -3.77 -1.58
C LEU A 7 24.34 -2.35 -1.01
N TYR A 8 24.29 -1.37 -1.90
CA TYR A 8 24.20 0.04 -1.57
C TYR A 8 22.77 0.50 -1.84
N ILE A 9 21.99 0.78 -0.80
CA ILE A 9 20.55 1.05 -0.91
C ILE A 9 20.30 2.52 -0.63
N THR A 10 19.69 3.20 -1.60
CA THR A 10 19.40 4.64 -1.54
C THR A 10 17.93 4.92 -1.79
N SER A 11 17.47 6.08 -1.32
CA SER A 11 16.15 6.62 -1.66
C SER A 11 16.21 8.14 -1.61
N LYS A 12 15.29 8.80 -2.31
CA LYS A 12 15.13 10.26 -2.24
C LYS A 12 14.53 10.74 -0.91
N ILE A 13 13.96 9.83 -0.14
CA ILE A 13 13.40 10.10 1.18
C ILE A 13 14.09 9.29 2.26
N ARG A 14 13.92 9.69 3.51
CA ARG A 14 14.23 8.86 4.67
C ARG A 14 13.24 7.70 4.77
N ALA A 15 13.75 6.49 4.68
CA ALA A 15 12.98 5.27 4.85
C ALA A 15 13.79 4.23 5.62
N LEU A 16 13.11 3.43 6.44
CA LEU A 16 13.66 2.21 7.02
C LEU A 16 13.61 1.09 5.96
N VAL A 17 14.72 0.40 5.80
CA VAL A 17 14.86 -0.69 4.83
C VAL A 17 15.09 -2.00 5.55
N SER A 18 14.44 -3.05 5.06
CA SER A 18 14.76 -4.43 5.43
C SER A 18 14.99 -5.31 4.21
N VAL A 19 15.88 -6.30 4.36
CA VAL A 19 16.16 -7.35 3.38
C VAL A 19 15.77 -8.67 4.02
N ASN A 20 14.89 -9.43 3.36
CA ASN A 20 14.30 -10.65 3.89
C ASN A 20 13.75 -10.45 5.33
N GLN A 21 13.01 -9.36 5.54
CA GLN A 21 12.43 -8.94 6.83
C GLN A 21 13.46 -8.56 7.93
N SER A 22 14.76 -8.63 7.66
CA SER A 22 15.81 -8.18 8.58
C SER A 22 16.15 -6.71 8.33
N PRO A 23 16.06 -5.82 9.33
CA PRO A 23 16.42 -4.41 9.17
C PRO A 23 17.88 -4.27 8.74
N VAL A 24 18.13 -3.44 7.73
CA VAL A 24 19.48 -3.15 7.23
C VAL A 24 19.91 -1.69 7.42
N GLY A 25 18.96 -0.78 7.64
CA GLY A 25 19.27 0.61 7.99
C GLY A 25 18.24 1.61 7.48
N GLU A 26 18.58 2.88 7.56
CA GLU A 26 17.80 4.00 7.04
C GLU A 26 18.48 4.59 5.79
N THR A 27 17.69 4.97 4.77
CA THR A 27 18.20 5.55 3.51
C THR A 27 18.58 7.03 3.59
N GLY A 28 18.48 7.69 4.76
CA GLY A 28 18.76 9.12 4.90
C GLY A 28 20.16 9.56 4.48
N GLU A 29 21.16 8.68 4.63
CA GLU A 29 22.50 8.83 4.01
C GLU A 29 22.77 7.68 3.04
N SER A 30 22.50 6.45 3.45
CA SER A 30 22.35 5.22 2.64
C SER A 30 22.26 4.03 3.60
N ALA A 31 21.64 2.93 3.16
CA ALA A 31 21.69 1.66 3.87
C ALA A 31 22.64 0.70 3.15
N ILE A 32 23.52 0.02 3.87
CA ILE A 32 24.54 -0.86 3.30
C ILE A 32 24.41 -2.25 3.91
N THR A 33 24.39 -3.28 3.07
CA THR A 33 24.38 -4.68 3.53
C THR A 33 25.11 -5.60 2.55
N GLN A 34 25.29 -6.86 2.93
CA GLN A 34 25.94 -7.88 2.09
C GLN A 34 24.95 -8.97 1.70
N ILE A 35 25.07 -9.45 0.46
CA ILE A 35 24.30 -10.58 -0.06
C ILE A 35 25.21 -11.55 -0.81
N ALA A 36 24.77 -12.80 -0.92
CA ALA A 36 25.39 -13.76 -1.82
C ALA A 36 25.12 -13.37 -3.28
N SER A 37 26.12 -13.55 -4.16
CA SER A 37 25.97 -13.35 -5.60
C SER A 37 24.92 -14.30 -6.21
N GLY A 38 24.16 -13.80 -7.18
CA GLY A 38 23.14 -14.58 -7.88
C GLY A 38 21.92 -14.93 -7.02
N THR A 39 21.76 -14.32 -5.85
CA THR A 39 20.64 -14.60 -4.96
C THR A 39 19.40 -13.79 -5.32
N SER A 40 18.26 -14.24 -4.79
CA SER A 40 17.01 -13.49 -4.81
C SER A 40 16.56 -13.21 -3.39
N PHE A 41 16.10 -11.99 -3.13
CA PHE A 41 15.69 -11.53 -1.80
C PHE A 41 14.50 -10.58 -1.91
N MET A 42 13.81 -10.39 -0.80
CA MET A 42 12.79 -9.36 -0.67
C MET A 42 13.43 -8.10 -0.11
N ILE A 43 13.24 -6.95 -0.76
CA ILE A 43 13.49 -5.65 -0.15
C ILE A 43 12.15 -5.06 0.29
N SER A 44 12.11 -4.50 1.49
CA SER A 44 10.94 -3.81 2.03
C SER A 44 11.34 -2.42 2.47
N VAL A 45 10.47 -1.45 2.19
CA VAL A 45 10.71 -0.02 2.43
C VAL A 45 9.56 0.52 3.26
N MET A 46 9.90 1.17 4.37
CA MET A 46 8.96 1.88 5.24
C MET A 46 9.36 3.36 5.29
N PRO A 47 8.64 4.25 4.58
CA PRO A 47 8.87 5.69 4.67
C PRO A 47 8.82 6.19 6.12
N LEU A 48 9.76 7.06 6.50
CA LEU A 48 9.85 7.67 7.84
C LEU A 48 9.49 9.15 7.83
N GLU A 49 9.23 9.71 6.65
CA GLU A 49 8.84 11.09 6.44
C GLU A 49 7.74 11.16 5.39
N ASN A 50 7.10 12.32 5.31
CA ASN A 50 6.13 12.69 4.29
C ASN A 50 6.48 14.07 3.75
N ASP A 51 6.05 14.34 2.52
CA ASP A 51 6.07 15.67 1.95
C ASP A 51 4.78 16.42 2.33
N ALA A 52 4.76 17.75 2.15
CA ALA A 52 3.56 18.56 2.39
C ALA A 52 2.41 18.12 1.48
N ASP A 53 2.73 17.78 0.22
CA ASP A 53 1.76 17.47 -0.83
C ASP A 53 1.64 15.97 -1.11
N PHE A 54 2.37 15.10 -0.39
CA PHE A 54 2.38 13.67 -0.65
C PHE A 54 2.44 12.81 0.62
N ILE A 55 1.80 11.64 0.56
CA ILE A 55 2.02 10.54 1.51
C ILE A 55 2.80 9.45 0.81
N TYR A 56 3.91 9.02 1.39
CA TYR A 56 4.69 7.89 0.88
C TYR A 56 4.15 6.57 1.46
N ILE A 57 3.96 5.57 0.60
CA ILE A 57 3.38 4.27 0.98
C ILE A 57 4.49 3.22 1.16
N PRO A 58 4.44 2.39 2.23
CA PRO A 58 5.34 1.27 2.37
C PRO A 58 5.10 0.19 1.32
N TYR A 59 6.17 -0.42 0.83
CA TYR A 59 6.06 -1.46 -0.19
C TYR A 59 7.17 -2.50 -0.06
N SER A 60 7.05 -3.58 -0.82
CA SER A 60 8.07 -4.63 -0.88
C SER A 60 8.20 -5.18 -2.29
N ARG A 61 9.42 -5.46 -2.73
CA ARG A 61 9.68 -6.03 -4.05
C ARG A 61 10.70 -7.15 -3.96
N ARG A 62 10.47 -8.19 -4.75
CA ARG A 62 11.44 -9.28 -4.89
C ARG A 62 12.48 -8.87 -5.93
N ILE A 63 13.75 -8.91 -5.53
CA ILE A 63 14.90 -8.60 -6.36
C ILE A 63 15.67 -9.90 -6.59
N SER A 64 16.15 -10.09 -7.81
CA SER A 64 17.12 -11.12 -8.17
C SER A 64 18.39 -10.45 -8.70
N THR A 65 19.54 -10.93 -8.25
CA THR A 65 20.86 -10.46 -8.70
C THR A 65 21.53 -11.42 -9.68
N ALA A 66 20.82 -12.47 -10.11
CA ALA A 66 21.30 -13.38 -11.14
C ALA A 66 21.33 -12.69 -12.51
N ALA A 67 22.38 -12.98 -13.29
CA ALA A 67 22.55 -12.68 -14.73
C ALA A 67 21.75 -11.47 -15.27
N GLY A 68 22.24 -10.26 -15.02
CA GLY A 68 21.64 -8.99 -15.47
C GLY A 68 20.68 -8.36 -14.47
N GLY A 69 20.27 -9.12 -13.46
CA GLY A 69 19.40 -8.66 -12.39
C GLY A 69 17.94 -8.50 -12.84
N SER A 70 17.00 -8.68 -11.92
CA SER A 70 15.60 -8.40 -12.18
C SER A 70 14.84 -7.96 -10.93
N VAL A 71 13.82 -7.13 -11.14
CA VAL A 71 12.85 -6.72 -10.14
C VAL A 71 11.50 -7.31 -10.53
N SER A 72 10.88 -8.06 -9.61
CA SER A 72 9.54 -8.61 -9.84
C SER A 72 8.50 -7.49 -9.90
N GLY A 73 7.68 -7.50 -10.96
CA GLY A 73 6.63 -6.49 -11.21
C GLY A 73 7.10 -5.27 -11.98
N ASN A 74 8.40 -4.92 -11.92
CA ASN A 74 9.06 -3.77 -12.59
C ASN A 74 8.15 -2.55 -12.82
N ASP A 75 7.60 -2.02 -11.74
CA ASP A 75 6.68 -0.88 -11.70
C ASP A 75 7.39 0.47 -11.52
N GLY A 76 8.72 0.49 -11.65
CA GLY A 76 9.55 1.68 -11.47
C GLY A 76 9.83 2.05 -10.02
N LEU A 77 9.31 1.30 -9.03
CA LEU A 77 9.55 1.58 -7.61
C LEU A 77 10.97 1.17 -7.14
N VAL A 78 11.64 0.33 -7.91
CA VAL A 78 13.01 -0.12 -7.63
C VAL A 78 13.80 -0.10 -8.91
N GLU A 79 14.91 0.63 -8.90
CA GLU A 79 15.93 0.58 -9.93
C GLU A 79 17.18 -0.09 -9.38
N MET A 80 17.88 -0.83 -10.25
CA MET A 80 19.08 -1.57 -9.86
C MET A 80 20.23 -1.24 -10.82
N CYS A 81 21.34 -0.81 -10.24
CA CYS A 81 22.54 -0.41 -10.95
C CYS A 81 23.70 -1.32 -10.56
N PHE A 82 24.32 -1.96 -11.56
CA PHE A 82 25.51 -2.78 -11.34
C PHE A 82 26.76 -1.92 -11.54
N TRP A 83 27.45 -1.63 -10.44
CA TRP A 83 28.69 -0.88 -10.47
C TRP A 83 29.87 -1.81 -10.80
N PRO A 84 30.97 -1.30 -11.38
CA PRO A 84 32.18 -2.10 -11.54
C PRO A 84 32.63 -2.72 -10.20
N GLY A 85 32.97 -4.02 -10.23
CA GLY A 85 33.37 -4.78 -9.03
C GLY A 85 32.22 -5.56 -8.38
N ASN A 86 32.13 -5.48 -7.04
CA ASN A 86 31.20 -6.28 -6.23
C ASN A 86 30.05 -5.44 -5.64
N ILE A 87 29.73 -4.29 -6.22
CA ILE A 87 28.71 -3.37 -5.69
C ILE A 87 27.47 -3.42 -6.58
N ILE A 88 26.31 -3.57 -5.94
CA ILE A 88 25.00 -3.42 -6.56
C ILE A 88 24.31 -2.29 -5.83
N GLU A 89 23.93 -1.25 -6.57
CA GLU A 89 23.12 -0.17 -6.03
C GLU A 89 21.64 -0.44 -6.29
N ILE A 90 20.82 -0.21 -5.27
CA ILE A 90 19.36 -0.30 -5.33
C ILE A 90 18.80 1.08 -4.99
N ILE A 91 18.15 1.69 -5.97
CA ILE A 91 17.52 3.00 -5.82
C ILE A 91 16.03 2.76 -5.61
N LEU A 92 15.54 3.17 -4.44
CA LEU A 92 14.17 3.00 -4.00
C LEU A 92 13.38 4.28 -4.26
N SER A 93 12.30 4.13 -5.03
CA SER A 93 11.32 5.17 -5.30
C SER A 93 9.99 4.76 -4.65
N PRO A 94 9.70 5.23 -3.42
CA PRO A 94 8.44 4.90 -2.77
C PRO A 94 7.26 5.42 -3.56
N LEU A 95 6.19 4.63 -3.56
CA LEU A 95 4.92 5.04 -4.13
C LEU A 95 4.38 6.23 -3.34
N THR A 96 3.89 7.24 -4.06
CA THR A 96 3.29 8.44 -3.47
C THR A 96 1.81 8.52 -3.78
N VAL A 97 1.04 8.99 -2.81
CA VAL A 97 -0.32 9.48 -3.02
C VAL A 97 -0.32 11.00 -2.82
N LEU A 98 -0.88 11.73 -3.79
CA LEU A 98 -1.08 13.17 -3.70
C LEU A 98 -2.00 13.49 -2.52
N ARG A 99 -1.53 14.35 -1.61
CA ARG A 99 -2.36 15.12 -0.69
C ARG A 99 -2.95 16.26 -1.49
N ASN A 100 -4.15 16.09 -1.99
CA ASN A 100 -4.83 17.17 -2.67
C ASN A 100 -5.45 18.10 -1.61
N GLU A 101 -4.89 19.31 -1.46
CA GLU A 101 -5.42 20.37 -0.59
C GLU A 101 -6.85 20.80 -0.99
N TYR A 102 -7.32 20.44 -2.20
CA TYR A 102 -8.68 20.69 -2.67
C TYR A 102 -9.66 19.53 -2.46
N SER A 103 -9.23 18.39 -1.94
CA SER A 103 -10.14 17.30 -1.59
C SER A 103 -10.00 16.92 -0.13
N GLU A 104 -11.04 17.21 0.65
CA GLU A 104 -11.20 16.86 2.07
C GLU A 104 -11.14 15.34 2.39
N PHE A 105 -10.65 14.50 1.48
CA PHE A 105 -10.59 13.05 1.68
C PHE A 105 -9.24 12.62 2.24
N LEU A 106 -9.05 12.88 3.53
CA LEU A 106 -8.17 12.04 4.32
C LEU A 106 -8.73 10.60 4.29
N PRO A 107 -7.89 9.56 4.22
CA PRO A 107 -8.30 8.17 4.42
C PRO A 107 -9.21 8.07 5.64
N SER A 108 -10.50 7.86 5.39
CA SER A 108 -11.51 7.93 6.44
C SER A 108 -12.62 6.93 6.21
N VAL A 109 -13.02 6.30 7.30
CA VAL A 109 -14.25 5.53 7.35
C VAL A 109 -15.39 6.51 7.60
N VAL A 110 -16.25 6.69 6.61
CA VAL A 110 -17.40 7.60 6.69
C VAL A 110 -18.44 7.05 7.65
N PHE A 111 -18.73 5.75 7.56
CA PHE A 111 -19.72 5.08 8.41
C PHE A 111 -19.43 3.59 8.50
N PRO A 112 -19.12 3.05 9.69
CA PRO A 112 -19.06 1.60 9.92
C PRO A 112 -20.42 1.04 10.38
N TYR A 113 -20.79 -0.12 9.88
CA TYR A 113 -21.99 -0.86 10.29
C TYR A 113 -21.65 -2.34 10.51
N ASP A 114 -21.80 -2.79 11.75
CA ASP A 114 -21.56 -4.18 12.13
C ASP A 114 -22.81 -5.03 11.93
N PHE A 115 -22.64 -6.21 11.34
CA PHE A 115 -23.72 -7.17 11.10
C PHE A 115 -23.21 -8.62 11.17
N ILE A 116 -24.15 -9.57 11.23
CA ILE A 116 -23.84 -11.00 11.36
C ILE A 116 -24.52 -11.76 10.21
N VAL A 117 -23.74 -12.59 9.51
CA VAL A 117 -24.23 -13.49 8.46
C VAL A 117 -23.67 -14.88 8.75
N SER A 118 -24.54 -15.89 8.81
CA SER A 118 -24.14 -17.29 9.05
C SER A 118 -23.31 -17.52 10.31
N GLY A 119 -23.49 -16.68 11.35
CA GLY A 119 -22.75 -16.75 12.61
C GLY A 119 -21.41 -16.00 12.61
N GLU A 120 -20.98 -15.44 11.48
CA GLU A 120 -19.74 -14.67 11.36
C GLU A 120 -20.01 -13.17 11.42
N ARG A 121 -19.16 -12.44 12.17
CA ARG A 121 -19.23 -10.98 12.28
C ARG A 121 -18.54 -10.30 11.11
N HIS A 122 -19.23 -9.32 10.57
CA HIS A 122 -18.78 -8.50 9.46
C HIS A 122 -18.98 -7.03 9.79
N THR A 123 -18.13 -6.19 9.20
CA THR A 123 -18.28 -4.74 9.25
C THR A 123 -18.35 -4.23 7.81
N ALA A 124 -19.45 -3.58 7.46
CA ALA A 124 -19.59 -2.83 6.22
C ALA A 124 -19.17 -1.39 6.47
N TYR A 125 -18.45 -0.79 5.53
CA TYR A 125 -18.11 0.63 5.62
C TYR A 125 -17.99 1.29 4.26
N ILE A 126 -18.27 2.60 4.24
CA ILE A 126 -17.82 3.48 3.17
C ILE A 126 -16.48 4.06 3.56
N TYR A 127 -15.51 3.92 2.67
CA TYR A 127 -14.15 4.40 2.85
C TYR A 127 -13.81 5.40 1.74
N ASN A 128 -13.27 6.56 2.14
CA ASN A 128 -12.80 7.60 1.24
C ASN A 128 -11.27 7.57 1.20
N GLU A 129 -10.68 7.41 0.02
CA GLU A 129 -9.26 7.64 -0.26
C GLU A 129 -9.15 8.50 -1.54
N THR A 130 -8.63 7.96 -2.65
CA THR A 130 -8.66 8.62 -3.97
C THR A 130 -10.08 8.69 -4.55
N TYR A 131 -10.92 7.73 -4.16
CA TYR A 131 -12.34 7.65 -4.50
C TYR A 131 -13.08 6.98 -3.34
N SER A 132 -14.39 7.18 -3.25
CA SER A 132 -15.21 6.48 -2.27
C SER A 132 -15.47 5.05 -2.69
N SER A 133 -15.46 4.13 -1.73
CA SER A 133 -15.75 2.71 -1.97
C SER A 133 -16.65 2.15 -0.89
N PHE A 134 -17.52 1.21 -1.25
CA PHE A 134 -18.21 0.35 -0.30
C PHE A 134 -17.42 -0.93 -0.10
N ALA A 135 -17.08 -1.23 1.15
CA ALA A 135 -16.30 -2.39 1.53
C ALA A 135 -17.02 -3.18 2.62
N VAL A 136 -16.79 -4.50 2.63
CA VAL A 136 -17.20 -5.39 3.71
C VAL A 136 -15.97 -6.18 4.13
N GLU A 137 -15.66 -6.15 5.42
CA GLU A 137 -14.63 -7.00 6.02
C GLU A 137 -15.25 -8.04 6.94
N ASN A 138 -14.62 -9.21 7.00
CA ASN A 138 -14.86 -10.14 8.09
C ASN A 138 -14.11 -9.61 9.32
N THR A 139 -14.84 -9.33 10.40
CA THR A 139 -14.33 -8.57 11.54
C THR A 139 -13.24 -9.31 12.30
N GLU A 140 -13.28 -10.65 12.32
CA GLU A 140 -12.33 -11.50 13.04
C GLU A 140 -11.01 -11.66 12.26
N THR A 141 -11.11 -11.98 10.97
CA THR A 141 -9.94 -12.25 10.12
C THR A 141 -9.32 -11.00 9.52
N LYS A 142 -10.01 -9.86 9.59
CA LYS A 142 -9.64 -8.59 8.93
C LYS A 142 -9.44 -8.72 7.42
N ARG A 143 -10.08 -9.71 6.80
CA ARG A 143 -10.07 -9.91 5.36
C ARG A 143 -11.24 -9.17 4.71
N LEU A 144 -10.94 -8.44 3.65
CA LEU A 144 -11.93 -7.86 2.75
C LEU A 144 -12.71 -8.98 2.05
N VAL A 145 -14.02 -9.04 2.27
CA VAL A 145 -14.94 -10.02 1.66
C VAL A 145 -15.60 -9.42 0.43
N PHE A 146 -15.82 -8.11 0.42
CA PHE A 146 -16.40 -7.39 -0.70
C PHE A 146 -15.80 -6.00 -0.83
N PHE A 147 -15.67 -5.52 -2.08
CA PHE A 147 -15.22 -4.19 -2.39
C PHE A 147 -15.83 -3.71 -3.70
N ARG A 148 -16.37 -2.50 -3.69
CA ARG A 148 -16.88 -1.84 -4.89
C ARG A 148 -16.56 -0.35 -4.86
N PRO A 149 -15.78 0.17 -5.82
CA PRO A 149 -15.57 1.61 -5.94
C PRO A 149 -16.83 2.30 -6.47
N PHE A 150 -17.05 3.54 -6.04
CA PHE A 150 -18.07 4.42 -6.57
C PHE A 150 -17.50 5.35 -7.64
N PRO A 151 -18.32 5.77 -8.62
CA PRO A 151 -17.92 6.76 -9.62
C PRO A 151 -18.01 8.20 -9.10
N PHE A 152 -18.33 8.39 -7.82
CA PHE A 152 -18.49 9.69 -7.15
C PHE A 152 -17.91 9.60 -5.74
N SER A 153 -17.69 10.76 -5.13
CA SER A 153 -17.21 10.84 -3.75
C SER A 153 -18.36 11.05 -2.76
N VAL A 154 -18.26 10.41 -1.59
CA VAL A 154 -19.28 10.35 -0.54
C VAL A 154 -18.88 11.26 0.62
N ARG A 155 -19.75 12.20 0.96
CA ARG A 155 -19.56 13.13 2.07
C ARG A 155 -20.02 12.55 3.40
N SER A 156 -21.21 11.96 3.38
CA SER A 156 -21.87 11.37 4.55
C SER A 156 -22.61 10.12 4.10
N ALA A 157 -22.72 9.16 4.99
CA ALA A 157 -23.48 7.95 4.72
C ALA A 157 -24.01 7.31 6.00
N GLU A 158 -25.07 6.54 5.83
CA GLU A 158 -25.59 5.58 6.77
C GLU A 158 -25.73 4.24 6.05
N ILE A 159 -25.30 3.17 6.72
CA ILE A 159 -25.47 1.81 6.23
C ILE A 159 -26.47 1.12 7.15
N SER A 160 -27.44 0.44 6.56
CA SER A 160 -28.44 -0.35 7.26
C SER A 160 -28.62 -1.72 6.60
N LEU A 161 -29.13 -2.68 7.37
CA LEU A 161 -29.56 -3.97 6.87
C LEU A 161 -31.07 -3.94 6.70
N ASP A 162 -31.55 -4.23 5.50
CA ASP A 162 -32.97 -4.26 5.16
C ASP A 162 -33.32 -5.54 4.37
N LYS A 163 -34.60 -5.75 4.09
CA LYS A 163 -35.12 -6.86 3.31
C LYS A 163 -35.72 -6.36 2.00
N SER A 164 -35.07 -6.68 0.88
CA SER A 164 -35.59 -6.41 -0.46
C SER A 164 -36.20 -7.68 -1.05
N GLY A 165 -37.52 -7.80 -0.98
CA GLY A 165 -38.23 -9.03 -1.37
C GLY A 165 -38.00 -10.14 -0.34
N GLU A 166 -37.37 -11.24 -0.75
CA GLU A 166 -36.98 -12.34 0.16
C GLU A 166 -35.52 -12.28 0.61
N ALA A 167 -34.69 -11.44 -0.02
CA ALA A 167 -33.26 -11.40 0.24
C ALA A 167 -32.90 -10.30 1.28
N PRO A 168 -32.01 -10.59 2.24
CA PRO A 168 -31.40 -9.55 3.06
C PRO A 168 -30.42 -8.73 2.20
N VAL A 169 -30.45 -7.42 2.34
CA VAL A 169 -29.60 -6.48 1.60
C VAL A 169 -29.00 -5.45 2.54
N LEU A 170 -27.74 -5.10 2.31
CA LEU A 170 -27.16 -3.90 2.90
C LEU A 170 -27.50 -2.71 2.00
N ILE A 171 -28.03 -1.66 2.60
CA ILE A 171 -28.36 -0.41 1.93
C ILE A 171 -27.43 0.66 2.48
N ALA A 172 -26.77 1.39 1.59
CA ALA A 172 -26.01 2.58 1.92
C ALA A 172 -26.70 3.79 1.29
N ALA A 173 -27.00 4.80 2.11
CA ALA A 173 -27.62 6.05 1.68
C ALA A 173 -26.90 7.25 2.30
N GLY A 174 -26.87 8.39 1.63
CA GLY A 174 -26.16 9.57 2.11
C GLY A 174 -25.97 10.66 1.06
N GLU A 175 -25.07 11.59 1.35
CA GLU A 175 -24.76 12.73 0.49
C GLU A 175 -23.43 12.52 -0.27
N THR A 176 -23.40 12.92 -1.53
CA THR A 176 -22.18 12.99 -2.34
C THR A 176 -21.54 14.37 -2.21
N THR A 177 -20.23 14.48 -2.49
CA THR A 177 -19.54 15.79 -2.52
C THR A 177 -19.66 16.52 -3.85
N GLU A 178 -20.11 15.85 -4.90
CA GLU A 178 -20.43 16.51 -6.16
C GLU A 178 -21.85 17.09 -6.07
N GLU A 179 -21.99 18.42 -6.12
CA GLU A 179 -23.22 19.02 -6.64
C GLU A 179 -23.29 18.62 -8.12
N MET A 180 -24.26 17.78 -8.49
CA MET A 180 -24.50 17.53 -9.91
C MET A 180 -24.80 18.88 -10.60
N PRO A 181 -24.15 19.20 -11.73
CA PRO A 181 -24.53 20.36 -12.53
C PRO A 181 -25.96 20.24 -13.07
#